data_AF-A0A2M8D1H8-F1
#
_entry.id   AF-A0A2M8D1H8-F1
#
_cell.length_a   1.000
_cell.length_b   1.000
_cell.length_c   1.000
_cell.angle_alpha   90.00
_cell.angle_beta   90.00
_cell.angle_gamma   90.00
#
_symmetry.space_group_name_H-M   'P 1'
#
loop_
_entity.id
_entity.type
_entity.pdbx_description
1 polymer ?
#
loop_
_entity_poly.entity_id
_entity_poly.type
_entity_poly.pdbx_seq_one_letter_code
_entity_poly.pdbx_strand_id
1 'polypeptide(L)' 'KDRPEFAGVNRFVISPEDTYACNCRRVNDHVILPAGFPAVSSMLTENGFSVLEVELSEFQKMDGGVSCLSLLF' A
#
# COMPACT_ATOMS: atom_id res chain seq x y z
N LYS A 1 1.21 6.03 16.13
CA LYS A 1 0.48 6.74 17.23
C LYS A 1 -0.95 6.26 17.22
N ASP A 2 -1.53 5.99 18.38
CA ASP A 2 -2.93 5.60 18.45
C ASP A 2 -3.83 6.81 18.14
N ARG A 3 -4.84 6.59 17.31
CA ARG A 3 -5.73 7.63 16.76
C ARG A 3 -7.16 7.09 16.86
N PRO A 4 -8.02 7.66 17.73
CA PRO A 4 -9.36 7.12 17.99
C PRO A 4 -10.25 7.08 16.73
N GLU A 5 -9.96 7.92 15.74
CA GLU A 5 -10.67 7.96 14.46
C GLU A 5 -10.55 6.64 13.66
N PHE A 6 -9.55 5.80 13.97
CA PHE A 6 -9.32 4.50 13.32
C PHE A 6 -9.68 3.30 14.21
N ALA A 7 -10.42 3.48 15.31
CA ALA A 7 -10.74 2.39 16.23
C ALA A 7 -11.62 1.28 15.61
N GLY A 8 -12.38 1.58 14.56
CA GLY A 8 -13.30 0.64 13.90
C GLY A 8 -12.76 -0.01 12.63
N VAL A 9 -11.49 0.24 12.25
CA VAL A 9 -10.89 -0.35 11.03
C VAL A 9 -9.81 -1.36 11.40
N ASN A 10 -9.63 -2.37 10.54
CA ASN A 10 -8.48 -3.26 10.66
C ASN A 10 -7.21 -2.50 10.25
N ARG A 11 -6.24 -2.42 11.16
CA ARG A 11 -5.02 -1.61 10.98
C ARG A 11 -3.83 -2.52 10.75
N PHE A 12 -3.20 -2.34 9.60
CA PHE A 12 -1.92 -2.94 9.32
C PHE A 12 -0.81 -1.95 9.64
N VAL A 13 0.05 -2.30 10.61
CA VAL A 13 1.16 -1.43 11.03
C VAL A 13 2.36 -1.75 10.15
N ILE A 14 2.83 -0.74 9.43
CA ILE A 14 4.00 -0.84 8.54
C ILE A 14 5.23 -0.31 9.28
N SER A 15 6.39 -0.91 9.02
CA SER A 15 7.65 -0.45 9.59
C SER A 15 8.10 0.88 8.97
N PRO A 16 8.92 1.69 9.66
CA PRO A 16 9.38 2.97 9.13
C PRO A 16 10.10 2.87 7.78
N GLU A 17 10.88 1.82 7.57
CA GLU A 17 11.60 1.54 6.32
C GLU A 17 10.66 1.26 5.14
N ASP A 18 9.47 0.73 5.40
CA ASP A 18 8.49 0.35 4.38
C ASP A 18 7.40 1.42 4.17
N THR A 19 7.58 2.63 4.71
CA THR A 19 6.55 3.69 4.69
C THR A 19 6.02 3.99 3.28
N TYR A 20 6.86 3.88 2.26
CA TYR A 20 6.44 4.14 0.87
C TYR A 20 5.38 3.15 0.35
N ALA A 21 5.38 1.90 0.85
CA ALA A 21 4.38 0.88 0.53
C ALA A 21 2.96 1.28 0.97
N CYS A 22 2.83 2.22 1.90
CA CYS A 22 1.53 2.73 2.35
C CYS A 22 0.77 3.44 1.21
N ASN A 23 1.45 3.88 0.15
CA ASN A 23 0.85 4.39 -1.09
C ASN A 23 0.40 3.23 -2.01
N CYS A 24 -0.24 2.21 -1.43
CA CYS A 24 -0.92 1.16 -2.16
C CYS A 24 -2.37 1.56 -2.45
N ARG A 25 -2.98 0.97 -3.47
CA ARG A 25 -4.35 1.29 -3.86
C ARG A 25 -5.12 0.01 -4.17
N ARG A 26 -6.29 -0.16 -3.56
CA ARG A 26 -7.21 -1.24 -3.93
C ARG A 26 -8.01 -0.85 -5.18
N VAL A 27 -8.03 -1.73 -6.18
CA VAL A 27 -8.84 -1.64 -7.40
C VAL A 27 -9.58 -2.96 -7.56
N ASN A 28 -10.91 -2.92 -7.41
CA ASN A 28 -11.77 -4.11 -7.38
C ASN A 28 -11.27 -5.15 -6.36
N ASP A 29 -10.80 -6.30 -6.84
CA ASP A 29 -10.34 -7.43 -6.04
C ASP A 29 -8.83 -7.41 -5.77
N HIS A 30 -8.09 -6.50 -6.40
CA HIS A 30 -6.64 -6.42 -6.31
C HIS A 30 -6.17 -5.22 -5.48
N VAL A 31 -5.05 -5.39 -4.77
CA VAL A 31 -4.29 -4.31 -4.15
C VAL A 31 -3.04 -4.07 -4.97
N ILE A 32 -2.95 -2.90 -5.60
CA ILE A 32 -1.77 -2.44 -6.33
C ILE A 32 -0.77 -1.90 -5.30
N LEU A 33 0.39 -2.53 -5.21
CA LEU A 33 1.44 -2.25 -4.25
C LEU A 33 2.70 -1.80 -5.01
N PRO A 34 3.45 -0.78 -4.56
CA PRO A 34 4.81 -0.55 -5.07
C PRO A 34 5.66 -1.81 -4.89
N ALA A 35 6.43 -2.19 -5.91
CA ALA A 35 7.35 -3.32 -5.82
C ALA A 35 8.48 -3.04 -4.81
N GLY A 36 9.08 -4.10 -4.25
CA GLY A 36 10.22 -4.01 -3.33
C GLY A 36 9.87 -4.02 -1.83
N PHE A 37 8.61 -4.27 -1.46
CA PHE A 37 8.14 -4.30 -0.07
C PHE A 37 7.57 -5.69 0.31
N PRO A 38 8.41 -6.73 0.39
CA PRO A 38 7.96 -8.13 0.54
C PRO A 38 7.23 -8.39 1.87
N ALA A 39 7.59 -7.68 2.95
CA ALA A 39 6.91 -7.79 4.23
C ALA A 39 5.45 -7.31 4.14
N VAL A 40 5.23 -6.20 3.44
CA VAL A 40 3.89 -5.63 3.22
C VAL A 40 3.08 -6.50 2.27
N SER A 41 3.70 -6.97 1.19
CA SER A 41 3.07 -7.89 0.23
C SER A 41 2.60 -9.19 0.89
N SER A 42 3.45 -9.79 1.73
CA SER A 42 3.13 -11.02 2.49
C SER A 42 2.00 -10.77 3.48
N MET A 43 2.08 -9.70 4.27
CA MET A 43 1.04 -9.33 5.23
C MET A 43 -0.33 -9.15 4.56
N LEU A 44 -0.39 -8.47 3.41
CA LEU A 44 -1.64 -8.31 2.66
C LEU A 44 -2.17 -9.64 2.13
N THR A 45 -1.29 -10.48 1.58
CA THR A 45 -1.67 -11.78 1.02
C THR A 45 -2.19 -12.72 2.11
N GLU A 46 -1.53 -12.76 3.27
CA GLU A 46 -1.97 -13.54 4.44
C GLU A 46 -3.33 -13.09 5.00
N ASN A 47 -3.68 -11.81 4.79
CA ASN A 47 -5.00 -11.26 5.13
C ASN A 47 -6.03 -11.38 4.00
N GLY A 48 -5.74 -12.16 2.96
CA GLY A 48 -6.68 -12.51 1.89
C GLY A 48 -6.79 -11.49 0.76
N PHE A 49 -5.86 -10.53 0.66
CA PHE A 49 -5.82 -9.59 -0.46
C PHE A 49 -5.05 -10.18 -1.65
N SER A 50 -5.55 -9.96 -2.88
CA SER A 50 -4.80 -10.29 -4.09
C SER A 50 -3.85 -9.14 -4.43
N VAL A 51 -2.55 -9.30 -4.14
CA VAL A 51 -1.55 -8.24 -4.34
C VAL A 51 -1.00 -8.25 -5.77
N LEU A 52 -0.87 -7.07 -6.37
CA LEU A 52 -0.17 -6.86 -7.64
C LEU A 52 0.93 -5.82 -7.44
N GLU A 53 2.18 -6.25 -7.58
CA GLU A 53 3.35 -5.39 -7.42
C GLU A 53 3.66 -4.62 -8.71
N VAL A 54 3.96 -3.32 -8.59
CA VAL A 54 4.28 -2.43 -9.70
C VAL A 54 5.56 -1.67 -9.43
N GLU A 55 6.48 -1.69 -10.40
CA GLU A 55 7.69 -0.87 -10.38
C GLU A 55 7.36 0.63 -10.44
N LEU A 56 7.71 1.35 -9.38
CA LEU A 56 7.42 2.79 -9.24
C LEU A 56 8.64 3.62 -8.83
N SER A 57 9.84 3.04 -8.91
CA SER A 57 11.09 3.68 -8.46
C SER A 57 11.36 5.03 -9.14
N GLU A 58 10.97 5.22 -10.40
CA GLU A 58 11.11 6.51 -11.09
C GLU A 58 10.12 7.56 -10.59
N PHE A 59 8.88 7.18 -10.28
CA PHE A 59 7.88 8.11 -9.75
C PHE A 59 8.16 8.47 -8.29
N GLN A 60 8.71 7.51 -7.53
CA GLN A 60 9.12 7.69 -6.13
C GLN A 60 10.11 8.85 -5.97
N LYS A 61 11.02 9.05 -6.95
CA LYS A 61 11.98 10.17 -6.93
C LYS A 61 11.30 11.55 -6.90
N MET A 62 10.05 11.63 -7.35
CA MET A 62 9.24 12.84 -7.40
C MET A 62 8.03 12.76 -6.45
N ASP A 63 8.13 11.96 -5.38
CA ASP A 63 7.07 11.72 -4.38
C ASP A 63 5.74 11.19 -4.97
N GLY A 64 5.79 10.59 -6.17
CA GLY A 64 4.62 10.02 -6.85
C GLY A 64 4.44 8.54 -6.52
N GLY A 65 3.22 8.10 -6.22
CA GLY A 65 2.86 6.69 -6.01
C GLY A 65 1.57 6.29 -6.73
N VAL A 66 1.10 5.06 -6.49
CA VAL A 66 -0.09 4.49 -7.17
C VAL A 66 -1.31 5.40 -7.03
N SER A 67 -1.51 5.98 -5.85
CA SER A 67 -2.66 6.84 -5.57
C SER A 67 -2.65 8.12 -6.40
N CYS A 68 -1.47 8.68 -6.69
CA CYS A 68 -1.29 9.94 -7.41
C CYS A 68 -1.50 9.78 -8.92
N LEU A 69 -1.25 8.59 -9.44
CA LEU A 69 -1.30 8.27 -10.87
C LEU A 69 -2.66 7.75 -11.33
N SER A 70 -3.69 7.86 -10.48
CA SER A 70 -5.01 7.28 -10.76
C SER A 70 -6.16 8.17 -10.29
N LEU A 71 -7.18 8.28 -11.15
CA LEU A 71 -8.52 8.73 -10.79
C LEU A 71 -9.43 7.49 -10.82
N LEU A 72 -9.93 7.09 -9.66
CA LEU A 72 -10.86 5.97 -9.49
C LEU A 72 -12.22 6.51 -9.07
N PHE A 73 -13.29 5.89 -9.57
CA PHE A 73 -14.68 6.27 -9.36
C PHE A 73 -15.51 5.07 -8.90
#